data_AF-A0A4Z2B5T9-F1
#
_entry.id   AF-A0A4Z2B5T9-F1
#
_cell.length_a   1.000
_cell.length_b   1.000
_cell.length_c   1.000
_cell.angle_alpha   90.00
_cell.angle_beta   90.00
_cell.angle_gamma   90.00
#
_symmetry.space_group_name_H-M   'P 1'
#
loop_
_entity.id
_entity.type
_entity.pdbx_description
1 polymer ?
#
loop_
_entity_poly.entity_id
_entity_poly.type
_entity_poly.pdbx_seq_one_letter_code
_entity_poly.pdbx_strand_id
1 'polypeptide(L)'
;MECLCKRGYIGANCERCAFGYYGNPVKDGGSCKPCICKDNNMSTCDPLTGECISSGDSGSVDGCRGESCISTLLVETEKWDDALVSVKQRLQNISADIDSISRLSHLGAHISETKLLLRNFSTSIKLRNATVIQLEGDAAVTTDDISKIGEEVFGAALDLKGLAVKVNEINEKMEDLLSQAEVVIMRAKGLRKQLPEVKPGPSPTPPEQSKVVEAAQEIIQEVRKSRCISQRDKAVRGQEEAHTLLNTIRKATAGRPSDDVKAVFRLSDGLRVVSQVDV
;
A
#
# COMPACT_ATOMS: atom_id res chain seq x y z
N MET A 1 -14.43 -36.17 -52.29
CA MET A 1 -13.97 -36.61 -53.61
C MET A 1 -14.69 -37.91 -53.91
N GLU A 2 -15.62 -37.88 -54.86
CA GLU A 2 -16.37 -39.07 -55.30
C GLU A 2 -15.78 -39.47 -56.64
N CYS A 3 -15.28 -40.70 -56.76
CA CYS A 3 -14.68 -41.16 -58.01
C CYS A 3 -15.78 -41.38 -59.05
N LEU A 4 -15.70 -40.68 -60.19
CA LEU A 4 -16.58 -40.93 -61.34
C LEU A 4 -16.11 -42.19 -62.07
N CYS A 5 -16.79 -43.31 -61.84
CA CYS A 5 -16.47 -44.57 -62.47
C CYS A 5 -16.83 -44.62 -63.95
N LYS A 6 -15.99 -45.31 -64.73
CA LYS A 6 -16.30 -45.62 -66.14
C LYS A 6 -17.53 -46.52 -66.21
N ARG A 7 -18.24 -46.48 -67.35
CA ARG A 7 -19.41 -47.33 -67.58
C ARG A 7 -19.05 -48.80 -67.38
N GLY A 8 -19.83 -49.49 -66.54
CA GLY A 8 -19.58 -50.89 -66.19
C GLY A 8 -18.72 -51.11 -64.94
N TYR A 9 -18.34 -50.04 -64.22
CA TYR A 9 -17.56 -50.10 -62.98
C TYR A 9 -18.32 -49.41 -61.83
N ILE A 10 -18.17 -49.92 -60.62
CA ILE A 10 -18.80 -49.42 -59.39
C ILE A 10 -17.86 -49.60 -58.19
N GLY A 11 -18.08 -48.83 -57.13
CA GLY A 11 -17.28 -48.86 -55.90
C GLY A 11 -16.64 -47.50 -55.61
N ALA A 12 -16.16 -47.31 -54.38
CA ALA A 12 -15.55 -46.05 -53.96
C ALA A 12 -14.31 -45.70 -54.81
N ASN A 13 -13.63 -46.73 -55.31
CA ASN A 13 -12.46 -46.65 -56.17
C ASN A 13 -12.68 -47.35 -57.52
N CYS A 14 -13.94 -47.59 -57.90
CA CYS A 14 -14.32 -48.32 -59.12
C CYS A 14 -13.73 -49.74 -59.19
N GLU A 15 -13.58 -50.36 -58.03
CA GLU A 15 -12.90 -51.63 -57.83
C GLU A 15 -13.76 -52.87 -58.16
N ARG A 16 -15.01 -52.67 -58.57
CA ARG A 16 -15.96 -53.74 -58.89
C ARG A 16 -16.64 -53.49 -60.24
N CYS A 17 -17.10 -54.56 -60.89
CA CYS A 17 -17.94 -54.43 -62.07
C CYS A 17 -19.37 -54.07 -61.67
N ALA A 18 -19.97 -53.15 -62.41
CA ALA A 18 -21.36 -52.76 -62.24
C ALA A 18 -22.30 -53.88 -62.70
N PHE A 19 -23.56 -53.81 -62.27
CA PHE A 19 -24.56 -54.81 -62.66
C PHE A 19 -24.66 -54.95 -64.19
N GLY A 20 -24.69 -56.20 -64.68
CA GLY A 20 -24.65 -56.53 -66.11
C GLY A 20 -23.24 -56.52 -66.73
N TYR A 21 -22.19 -56.38 -65.92
CA TYR A 21 -20.78 -56.51 -66.33
C TYR A 21 -20.05 -57.53 -65.46
N TYR A 22 -19.07 -58.21 -66.03
CA TYR A 22 -18.24 -59.20 -65.35
C TYR A 22 -16.74 -59.00 -65.60
N GLY A 23 -15.92 -59.53 -64.71
CA GLY A 23 -14.47 -59.47 -64.75
C GLY A 23 -13.86 -59.01 -63.42
N ASN A 24 -12.53 -58.91 -63.37
CA ASN A 24 -11.82 -58.47 -62.18
C ASN A 24 -10.95 -57.25 -62.52
N PRO A 25 -11.41 -56.01 -62.26
CA PRO A 25 -10.68 -54.80 -62.62
C PRO A 25 -9.47 -54.50 -61.72
N VAL A 26 -9.32 -55.24 -60.61
CA VAL A 26 -8.20 -55.07 -59.65
C VAL A 26 -6.99 -55.92 -60.04
N LYS A 27 -7.16 -56.93 -60.91
CA LYS A 27 -6.07 -57.76 -61.42
C LYS A 27 -5.32 -57.01 -62.53
N ASP A 28 -3.99 -57.18 -62.61
CA ASP A 28 -3.17 -56.60 -63.68
C ASP A 28 -3.71 -56.99 -65.07
N GLY A 29 -4.10 -55.99 -65.87
CA GLY A 29 -4.72 -56.17 -67.18
C GLY A 29 -6.21 -56.57 -67.18
N GLY A 30 -6.83 -56.64 -66.01
CA GLY A 30 -8.25 -56.96 -65.84
C GLY A 30 -9.20 -55.82 -66.23
N SER A 31 -10.40 -56.16 -66.68
CA SER A 31 -11.42 -55.19 -67.10
C SER A 31 -12.82 -55.74 -66.92
N CYS A 32 -13.81 -54.85 -66.84
CA CYS A 32 -15.22 -55.21 -66.80
C CYS A 32 -15.77 -55.26 -68.23
N LYS A 33 -16.41 -56.37 -68.58
CA LYS A 33 -17.03 -56.62 -69.90
C LYS A 33 -18.52 -56.84 -69.72
N PRO A 34 -19.36 -56.38 -70.67
CA PRO A 34 -20.80 -56.59 -70.57
C PRO A 34 -21.16 -58.08 -70.65
N CYS A 35 -22.14 -58.51 -69.88
CA CYS A 35 -22.75 -59.84 -70.00
C CYS A 35 -23.42 -59.99 -71.37
N ILE A 36 -23.20 -61.11 -72.06
CA ILE A 36 -23.86 -61.43 -73.34
C ILE A 36 -24.60 -62.76 -73.17
N CYS A 37 -25.86 -62.67 -72.74
CA CYS A 37 -26.73 -63.83 -72.51
C CYS A 37 -27.80 -63.92 -73.61
N LYS A 38 -28.07 -65.13 -74.12
CA LYS A 38 -28.96 -65.35 -75.28
C LYS A 38 -30.45 -65.34 -74.96
N ASP A 39 -30.83 -65.47 -73.69
CA ASP A 39 -32.24 -65.52 -73.27
C ASP A 39 -32.75 -64.17 -72.76
N ASN A 40 -33.83 -63.71 -73.39
CA ASN A 40 -34.37 -62.34 -73.33
C ASN A 40 -34.86 -61.83 -71.97
N ASN A 41 -34.61 -62.53 -70.85
CA ASN A 41 -35.21 -62.19 -69.56
C ASN A 41 -34.20 -61.92 -68.42
N MET A 42 -32.89 -62.14 -68.61
CA MET A 42 -31.92 -61.75 -67.59
C MET A 42 -30.54 -61.46 -68.18
N SER A 43 -30.21 -60.17 -68.32
CA SER A 43 -28.85 -59.70 -68.66
C SER A 43 -27.92 -59.72 -67.42
N THR A 44 -28.08 -60.73 -66.57
CA THR A 44 -27.32 -60.92 -65.33
C THR A 44 -26.46 -62.16 -65.48
N CYS A 45 -25.14 -61.97 -65.36
CA CYS A 45 -24.16 -63.03 -65.36
C CYS A 45 -23.33 -62.94 -64.07
N ASP A 46 -22.66 -64.04 -63.72
CA ASP A 46 -21.72 -64.05 -62.60
C ASP A 46 -20.65 -62.95 -62.79
N PRO A 47 -20.43 -62.08 -61.78
CA PRO A 47 -19.57 -60.90 -61.93
C PRO A 47 -18.08 -61.23 -62.06
N LEU A 48 -17.63 -62.47 -61.82
CA LEU A 48 -16.25 -62.89 -61.95
C LEU A 48 -16.03 -63.74 -63.21
N THR A 49 -16.92 -64.69 -63.49
CA THR A 49 -16.77 -65.65 -64.60
C THR A 49 -17.47 -65.21 -65.88
N GLY A 50 -18.54 -64.41 -65.76
CA GLY A 50 -19.38 -64.01 -66.89
C GLY A 50 -20.39 -65.05 -67.33
N GLU A 51 -20.55 -66.15 -66.58
CA GLU A 51 -21.53 -67.17 -66.88
C GLU A 51 -22.95 -66.66 -66.63
N CYS A 52 -23.82 -66.84 -67.62
CA CYS A 52 -25.21 -66.39 -67.54
C CYS A 52 -25.96 -67.21 -66.51
N ILE A 53 -26.69 -66.52 -65.63
CA ILE A 53 -27.50 -67.17 -64.62
C ILE A 53 -28.82 -67.60 -65.31
N SER A 54 -28.83 -68.79 -65.90
CA SER A 54 -30.07 -69.40 -66.39
C SER A 54 -30.88 -69.86 -65.19
N SER A 55 -32.16 -69.45 -65.12
CA SER A 55 -33.11 -69.90 -64.10
C SER A 55 -33.56 -71.37 -64.30
N GLY A 56 -32.66 -72.23 -64.80
CA GLY A 56 -32.99 -73.56 -65.30
C GLY A 56 -31.95 -74.66 -65.05
N ASP A 57 -30.82 -74.40 -64.39
CA ASP A 57 -29.91 -75.47 -63.98
C ASP A 57 -29.41 -75.27 -62.56
N SER A 58 -29.98 -76.09 -61.65
CA SER A 58 -29.49 -76.31 -60.31
C SER A 58 -28.10 -76.95 -60.35
N GLY A 59 -27.06 -76.13 -60.37
CA GLY A 59 -25.71 -76.48 -59.94
C GLY A 59 -25.51 -76.13 -58.47
N SER A 60 -25.97 -77.03 -57.57
CA SER A 60 -25.56 -77.16 -56.17
C SER A 60 -25.36 -75.87 -55.35
N VAL A 61 -26.46 -75.25 -54.93
CA VAL A 61 -26.53 -74.68 -53.57
C VAL A 61 -27.73 -75.34 -52.90
N ASP A 62 -27.47 -75.90 -51.73
CA ASP A 62 -28.33 -76.80 -50.97
C ASP A 62 -29.83 -76.45 -51.05
N GLY A 63 -30.60 -77.39 -51.60
CA GLY A 63 -32.00 -77.19 -51.93
C GLY A 63 -32.86 -77.06 -50.68
N CYS A 64 -33.43 -75.88 -50.45
CA CYS A 64 -34.50 -75.75 -49.47
C CYS A 64 -35.82 -76.23 -50.07
N ARG A 65 -36.36 -77.33 -49.52
CA ARG A 65 -37.69 -77.86 -49.83
C ARG A 65 -38.52 -77.82 -48.54
N GLY A 66 -39.50 -76.91 -48.45
CA GLY A 66 -40.42 -76.80 -47.31
C GLY A 66 -40.03 -75.77 -46.23
N GLU A 67 -40.46 -76.00 -44.98
CA GLU A 67 -40.27 -75.14 -43.77
C GLU A 67 -38.82 -74.70 -43.49
N SER A 68 -37.84 -75.28 -44.21
CA SER A 68 -36.41 -75.01 -44.13
C SER A 68 -35.99 -73.60 -44.61
N CYS A 69 -36.67 -73.01 -45.61
CA CYS A 69 -36.39 -71.63 -46.02
C CYS A 69 -36.72 -70.60 -44.93
N ILE A 70 -37.76 -70.89 -44.13
CA ILE A 70 -38.18 -70.02 -43.02
C ILE A 70 -37.11 -70.05 -41.93
N SER A 71 -36.54 -71.23 -41.63
CA SER A 71 -35.43 -71.32 -40.67
C SER A 71 -34.15 -70.62 -41.15
N THR A 72 -33.80 -70.67 -42.44
CA THR A 72 -32.61 -69.96 -42.94
C THR A 72 -32.79 -68.45 -42.90
N LEU A 73 -33.96 -67.94 -43.31
CA LEU A 73 -34.26 -66.51 -43.18
C LEU A 73 -34.37 -66.07 -41.72
N LEU A 74 -34.90 -66.92 -40.83
CA LEU A 74 -34.92 -66.67 -39.39
C LEU A 74 -33.51 -66.56 -38.81
N VAL A 75 -32.61 -67.48 -39.17
CA VAL A 75 -31.19 -67.46 -38.76
C VAL A 75 -30.48 -66.22 -39.33
N GLU A 76 -30.78 -65.80 -40.55
CA GLU A 76 -30.24 -64.56 -41.09
C GLU A 76 -30.81 -63.33 -40.39
N THR A 77 -32.10 -63.29 -40.05
CA THR A 77 -32.70 -62.19 -39.28
C THR A 77 -32.16 -62.12 -37.84
N GLU A 78 -31.93 -63.25 -37.19
CA GLU A 78 -31.27 -63.32 -35.88
C GLU A 78 -29.84 -62.78 -35.94
N LYS A 79 -29.10 -63.09 -37.01
CA LYS A 79 -27.76 -62.54 -37.25
C LYS A 79 -27.79 -61.03 -37.48
N TRP A 80 -28.82 -60.51 -38.13
CA TRP A 80 -29.03 -59.06 -38.28
C TRP A 80 -29.41 -58.40 -36.96
N ASP A 81 -30.17 -59.08 -36.10
CA ASP A 81 -30.50 -58.59 -34.76
C ASP A 81 -29.24 -58.48 -33.89
N ASP A 82 -28.36 -59.50 -33.90
CA ASP A 82 -27.07 -59.47 -33.22
C ASP A 82 -26.16 -58.35 -33.76
N ALA A 83 -26.12 -58.18 -35.08
CA ALA A 83 -25.37 -57.11 -35.71
C ALA A 83 -25.94 -55.73 -35.33
N LEU A 84 -27.26 -55.58 -35.23
CA LEU A 84 -27.94 -54.35 -34.86
C LEU A 84 -27.71 -54.01 -33.38
N VAL A 85 -27.71 -54.99 -32.49
CA VAL A 85 -27.33 -54.84 -31.08
C VAL A 85 -25.88 -54.38 -30.96
N SER A 86 -24.96 -54.98 -31.73
CA SER A 86 -23.55 -54.56 -31.78
C SER A 86 -23.39 -53.13 -32.28
N VAL A 87 -24.10 -52.73 -33.34
CA VAL A 87 -24.12 -51.35 -33.85
C VAL A 87 -24.71 -50.38 -32.83
N LYS A 88 -25.81 -50.74 -32.16
CA LYS A 88 -26.42 -49.95 -31.08
C LYS A 88 -25.46 -49.73 -29.91
N GLN A 89 -24.75 -50.78 -29.49
CA GLN A 89 -23.74 -50.70 -28.43
C GLN A 89 -22.58 -49.78 -28.82
N ARG A 90 -22.10 -49.88 -30.07
CA ARG A 90 -21.05 -48.99 -30.59
C ARG A 90 -21.52 -47.53 -30.68
N LEU A 91 -22.76 -47.28 -31.08
CA LEU A 91 -23.36 -45.93 -31.08
C LEU A 91 -23.52 -45.36 -29.67
N GLN A 92 -23.94 -46.17 -28.70
CA GLN A 92 -24.02 -45.76 -27.30
C GLN A 92 -22.65 -45.40 -26.73
N ASN A 93 -21.63 -46.18 -27.07
CA ASN A 93 -20.24 -45.90 -26.67
C ASN A 93 -19.73 -44.58 -27.29
N ILE A 94 -20.01 -44.33 -28.58
CA ILE A 94 -19.70 -43.06 -29.24
C ILE A 94 -20.48 -41.89 -28.59
N SER A 95 -21.73 -42.09 -28.17
CA SER A 95 -22.50 -41.04 -27.48
C SER A 95 -21.92 -40.70 -26.10
N ALA A 96 -21.36 -41.68 -25.39
CA ALA A 96 -20.65 -41.46 -24.13
C ALA A 96 -19.34 -40.67 -24.35
N ASP A 97 -18.68 -40.85 -25.49
CA ASP A 97 -17.55 -40.02 -25.91
C ASP A 97 -17.99 -38.58 -26.23
N ILE A 98 -19.16 -38.37 -26.81
CA ILE A 98 -19.73 -37.03 -27.07
C ILE A 98 -20.01 -36.27 -25.76
N ASP A 99 -20.52 -36.94 -24.73
CA ASP A 99 -20.69 -36.34 -23.39
C ASP A 99 -19.34 -35.94 -22.77
N SER A 100 -18.33 -36.81 -22.92
CA SER A 100 -16.96 -36.54 -22.47
C SER A 100 -16.34 -35.32 -23.17
N ILE A 101 -16.59 -35.13 -24.47
CA ILE A 101 -16.18 -33.94 -25.24
C ILE A 101 -16.87 -32.68 -24.73
N SER A 102 -18.17 -32.75 -24.43
CA SER A 102 -18.93 -31.62 -23.85
C SER A 102 -18.36 -31.19 -22.50
N ARG A 103 -18.04 -32.15 -21.63
CA ARG A 103 -17.42 -31.90 -20.32
C ARG A 103 -16.03 -31.28 -20.45
N LEU A 104 -15.22 -31.71 -21.41
CA LEU A 104 -13.91 -31.12 -21.72
C LEU A 104 -14.03 -29.68 -22.24
N SER A 105 -15.01 -29.42 -23.10
CA SER A 105 -15.31 -28.06 -23.58
C SER A 105 -15.70 -27.14 -22.44
N HIS A 106 -16.60 -27.59 -21.56
CA HIS A 106 -17.02 -26.84 -20.38
C HIS A 106 -15.84 -26.59 -19.43
N LEU A 107 -15.01 -27.59 -19.18
CA LEU A 107 -13.79 -27.44 -18.38
C LEU A 107 -12.83 -26.41 -19.01
N GLY A 108 -12.68 -26.43 -20.34
CA GLY A 108 -11.92 -25.44 -21.08
C GLY A 108 -12.43 -24.01 -20.87
N ALA A 109 -13.75 -23.82 -20.84
CA ALA A 109 -14.37 -22.52 -20.55
C ALA A 109 -14.05 -22.05 -19.11
N HIS A 110 -14.21 -22.93 -18.11
CA HIS A 110 -13.87 -22.63 -16.70
C HIS A 110 -12.39 -22.31 -16.49
N ILE A 111 -11.50 -23.04 -17.17
CA ILE A 111 -10.05 -22.77 -17.14
C ILE A 111 -9.76 -21.38 -17.73
N SER A 112 -10.44 -21.01 -18.83
CA SER A 112 -10.28 -19.70 -19.45
C SER A 112 -10.75 -18.56 -18.54
N GLU A 113 -11.91 -18.73 -17.89
CA GLU A 113 -12.45 -17.77 -16.93
C GLU A 113 -11.54 -17.62 -15.70
N THR A 114 -11.10 -18.74 -15.13
CA THR A 114 -10.15 -18.77 -14.00
C THR A 114 -8.84 -18.07 -14.36
N LYS A 115 -8.34 -18.27 -15.58
CA LYS A 115 -7.12 -17.61 -16.08
C LYS A 115 -7.28 -16.10 -16.16
N LEU A 116 -8.46 -15.61 -16.55
CA LEU A 116 -8.75 -14.18 -16.59
C LEU A 116 -8.82 -13.58 -15.18
N LEU A 117 -9.49 -14.27 -14.25
CA LEU A 117 -9.51 -13.89 -12.84
C LEU A 117 -8.09 -13.83 -12.26
N LEU A 118 -7.26 -14.84 -12.53
CA LEU A 118 -5.87 -14.89 -12.04
C LEU A 118 -5.03 -13.71 -12.57
N ARG A 119 -5.24 -13.29 -13.83
CA ARG A 119 -4.60 -12.10 -14.39
C ARG A 119 -5.05 -10.83 -13.67
N ASN A 120 -6.34 -10.66 -13.40
CA ASN A 120 -6.87 -9.51 -12.67
C ASN A 120 -6.38 -9.46 -11.21
N PHE A 121 -6.30 -10.60 -10.54
CA PHE A 121 -5.71 -10.68 -9.20
C PHE A 121 -4.22 -10.35 -9.25
N SER A 122 -3.48 -10.85 -10.24
CA SER A 122 -2.05 -10.56 -10.40
C SER A 122 -1.79 -9.06 -10.59
N THR A 123 -2.59 -8.36 -11.40
CA THR A 123 -2.46 -6.90 -11.56
C THR A 123 -2.80 -6.15 -10.27
N SER A 124 -3.86 -6.57 -9.58
CA SER A 124 -4.25 -6.00 -8.28
C SER A 124 -3.18 -6.18 -7.20
N ILE A 125 -2.54 -7.35 -7.15
CA ILE A 125 -1.44 -7.65 -6.23
C ILE A 125 -0.24 -6.76 -6.55
N LYS A 126 0.13 -6.60 -7.82
CA LYS A 126 1.25 -5.73 -8.22
C LYS A 126 1.01 -4.28 -7.80
N LEU A 127 -0.19 -3.76 -8.01
CA LEU A 127 -0.56 -2.40 -7.61
C LEU A 127 -0.50 -2.23 -6.09
N ARG A 128 -1.09 -3.17 -5.34
CA ARG A 128 -1.07 -3.14 -3.88
C ARG A 128 0.36 -3.25 -3.33
N ASN A 129 1.19 -4.10 -3.92
CA ASN A 129 2.59 -4.23 -3.52
C ASN A 129 3.36 -2.90 -3.69
N ALA A 130 3.17 -2.21 -4.82
CA ALA A 130 3.74 -0.88 -5.02
C ALA A 130 3.26 0.13 -3.98
N THR A 131 1.97 0.07 -3.62
CA THR A 131 1.39 0.92 -2.57
C THR A 131 2.00 0.62 -1.19
N VAL A 132 2.22 -0.65 -0.87
CA VAL A 132 2.86 -1.07 0.40
C VAL A 132 4.29 -0.54 0.47
N ILE A 133 5.08 -0.69 -0.60
CA ILE A 133 6.45 -0.17 -0.66
C ILE A 133 6.47 1.36 -0.45
N GLN A 134 5.50 2.08 -1.04
CA GLN A 134 5.38 3.52 -0.83
C GLN A 134 5.06 3.87 0.63
N LEU A 135 4.09 3.17 1.23
CA LEU A 135 3.70 3.41 2.63
C LEU A 135 4.83 3.07 3.61
N GLU A 136 5.62 2.03 3.33
CA GLU A 136 6.82 1.71 4.11
C GLU A 136 7.86 2.84 4.04
N GLY A 137 8.04 3.45 2.86
CA GLY A 137 8.88 4.62 2.68
C GLY A 137 8.38 5.85 3.45
N ASP A 138 7.10 6.17 3.32
CA ASP A 138 6.47 7.30 4.02
C ASP A 138 6.54 7.13 5.55
N ALA A 139 6.35 5.90 6.05
CA ALA A 139 6.49 5.58 7.47
C ALA A 139 7.93 5.73 7.98
N ALA A 140 8.92 5.37 7.16
CA ALA A 140 10.33 5.55 7.51
C ALA A 140 10.70 7.04 7.64
N VAL A 141 10.28 7.88 6.67
CA VAL A 141 10.49 9.33 6.72
C VAL A 141 9.80 9.95 7.93
N THR A 142 8.54 9.56 8.18
CA THR A 142 7.79 10.06 9.35
C THR A 142 8.48 9.70 10.67
N THR A 143 9.08 8.51 10.75
CA THR A 143 9.84 8.08 11.93
C THR A 143 11.09 8.93 12.15
N ASP A 144 11.82 9.26 11.08
CA ASP A 144 12.99 10.15 11.12
C ASP A 144 12.61 11.57 11.60
N ASP A 145 11.54 12.13 11.05
CA ASP A 145 11.01 13.44 11.46
C ASP A 145 10.63 13.46 12.95
N ILE A 146 9.98 12.39 13.45
CA ILE A 146 9.63 12.26 14.88
C ILE A 146 10.90 12.22 15.75
N SER A 147 11.92 11.46 15.34
CA SER A 147 13.20 11.40 16.05
C SER A 147 13.87 12.76 16.12
N LYS A 148 13.93 13.49 15.01
CA LYS A 148 14.51 14.83 14.94
C LYS A 148 13.77 15.83 15.83
N ILE A 149 12.43 15.83 15.80
CA ILE A 149 11.62 16.66 16.70
C ILE A 149 11.87 16.27 18.17
N GLY A 150 12.04 14.98 18.45
CA GLY A 150 12.39 14.48 19.77
C GLY A 150 13.71 15.06 20.29
N GLU A 151 14.75 15.09 19.44
CA GLU A 151 16.04 15.70 19.77
C GLU A 151 15.93 17.22 19.99
N GLU A 152 15.20 17.93 19.12
CA GLU A 152 14.96 19.37 19.27
C GLU A 152 14.22 19.70 20.58
N VAL A 153 13.20 18.92 20.93
CA VAL A 153 12.45 19.08 22.19
C VAL A 153 13.34 18.79 23.39
N PHE A 154 14.20 17.77 23.32
CA PHE A 154 15.14 17.46 24.39
C PHE A 154 16.17 18.58 24.59
N GLY A 155 16.72 19.12 23.50
CA GLY A 155 17.61 20.28 23.54
C GLY A 155 16.94 21.50 24.21
N ALA A 156 15.72 21.83 23.79
CA ALA A 156 14.95 22.92 24.40
C ALA A 156 14.65 22.70 25.89
N ALA A 157 14.44 21.44 26.31
CA ALA A 157 14.23 21.12 27.73
C ALA A 157 15.50 21.34 28.57
N LEU A 158 16.68 21.02 28.02
CA LEU A 158 17.96 21.31 28.67
C LEU A 158 18.20 22.81 28.79
N ASP A 159 17.89 23.58 27.74
CA ASP A 159 18.00 25.04 27.77
C ASP A 159 17.08 25.67 28.82
N LEU A 160 15.83 25.21 28.91
CA LEU A 160 14.88 25.64 29.95
C LEU A 160 15.39 25.32 31.36
N LYS A 161 16.01 24.14 31.54
CA LYS A 161 16.62 23.78 32.82
C LYS A 161 17.79 24.69 33.17
N GLY A 162 18.66 24.99 32.20
CA GLY A 162 19.78 25.92 32.40
C GLY A 162 19.32 27.34 32.73
N LEU A 163 18.25 27.79 32.09
CA LEU A 163 17.62 29.07 32.38
C LEU A 163 17.02 29.11 33.80
N ALA A 164 16.35 28.04 34.24
CA ALA A 164 15.78 27.98 35.59
C ALA A 164 16.86 28.13 36.68
N VAL A 165 18.05 27.54 36.47
CA VAL A 165 19.20 27.73 37.36
C VAL A 165 19.63 29.20 37.41
N LYS A 166 19.73 29.87 36.25
CA LYS A 166 20.08 31.30 36.18
C LYS A 166 19.04 32.18 36.89
N VAL A 167 17.75 31.87 36.75
CA VAL A 167 16.67 32.58 37.45
C VAL A 167 16.81 32.45 38.96
N ASN A 168 17.10 31.25 39.47
CA ASN A 168 17.34 31.06 40.90
C ASN A 168 18.55 31.86 41.39
N GLU A 169 19.66 31.87 40.63
CA GLU A 169 20.85 32.66 40.99
C GLU A 169 20.54 34.17 41.06
N ILE A 170 19.74 34.69 40.12
CA ILE A 170 19.29 36.09 40.15
C ILE A 170 18.40 36.34 41.37
N ASN A 171 17.50 35.41 41.70
CA ASN A 171 16.63 35.55 42.84
C ASN A 171 17.42 35.61 44.16
N GLU A 172 18.45 34.76 44.31
CA GLU A 172 19.36 34.82 45.46
C GLU A 172 20.12 36.16 45.54
N LYS A 173 20.62 36.67 44.41
CA LYS A 173 21.26 38.00 44.35
C LYS A 173 20.29 39.12 44.72
N MET A 174 19.02 39.02 44.33
CA MET A 174 17.99 40.01 44.66
C MET A 174 17.70 40.03 46.16
N GLU A 175 17.57 38.86 46.80
CA GLU A 175 17.36 38.75 48.26
C GLU A 175 18.55 39.31 49.07
N ASP A 176 19.78 39.08 48.61
CA ASP A 176 20.98 39.68 49.21
C ASP A 176 20.96 41.21 49.10
N LEU A 177 20.61 41.75 47.92
CA LEU A 177 20.50 43.20 47.72
C LEU A 177 19.38 43.82 48.58
N LEU A 178 18.24 43.15 48.74
CA LEU A 178 17.15 43.58 49.62
C LEU A 178 17.63 43.64 51.08
N SER A 179 18.32 42.60 51.53
CA SER A 179 18.92 42.55 52.88
C SER A 179 19.92 43.69 53.10
N GLN A 180 20.78 43.96 52.11
CA GLN A 180 21.72 45.08 52.16
C GLN A 180 21.02 46.44 52.21
N ALA A 181 19.95 46.63 51.43
CA ALA A 181 19.17 47.87 51.44
C ALA A 181 18.51 48.11 52.80
N GLU A 182 17.95 47.07 53.42
CA GLU A 182 17.33 47.16 54.75
C GLU A 182 18.35 47.57 55.83
N VAL A 183 19.56 47.02 55.78
CA VAL A 183 20.68 47.44 56.66
C VAL A 183 21.01 48.93 56.49
N VAL A 184 21.07 49.42 55.25
CA VAL A 184 21.34 50.84 54.96
C VAL A 184 20.22 51.72 55.51
N ILE A 185 18.95 51.34 55.33
CA ILE A 185 17.79 52.06 55.85
C ILE A 185 17.84 52.10 57.39
N MET A 186 18.17 50.98 58.05
CA MET A 186 18.29 50.91 59.50
C MET A 186 19.41 51.81 60.04
N ARG A 187 20.58 51.82 59.38
CA ARG A 187 21.67 52.72 59.74
C ARG A 187 21.28 54.19 59.54
N ALA A 188 20.62 54.53 58.44
CA ALA A 188 20.14 55.88 58.18
C ALA A 188 19.11 56.35 59.22
N LYS A 189 18.16 55.48 59.60
CA LYS A 189 17.21 55.73 60.71
C LYS A 189 17.94 55.92 62.04
N GLY A 190 19.00 55.15 62.30
CA GLY A 190 19.85 55.28 63.48
C GLY A 190 20.58 56.62 63.54
N LEU A 191 21.22 57.04 62.44
CA LEU A 191 21.86 58.34 62.31
C LEU A 191 20.86 59.49 62.51
N ARG A 192 19.63 59.36 61.97
CA ARG A 192 18.55 60.33 62.20
C ARG A 192 18.13 60.41 63.67
N LYS A 193 18.10 59.29 64.41
CA LYS A 193 17.82 59.28 65.86
C LYS A 193 18.98 59.82 66.70
N GLN A 194 20.22 59.65 66.23
CA GLN A 194 21.43 60.27 66.77
C GLN A 194 21.57 61.75 66.38
N LEU A 195 20.57 62.30 65.71
CA LEU A 195 20.36 63.72 65.58
C LEU A 195 19.35 64.21 66.66
N PRO A 196 19.62 64.08 67.98
CA PRO A 196 18.83 64.81 68.94
C PRO A 196 19.17 66.29 68.78
N GLU A 197 18.11 67.10 68.66
CA GLU A 197 18.10 68.55 68.86
C GLU A 197 19.48 69.21 68.87
N VAL A 198 19.95 69.69 67.72
CA VAL A 198 20.80 70.89 67.73
C VAL A 198 19.92 71.98 68.34
N LYS A 199 19.88 72.07 69.68
CA LYS A 199 19.40 73.25 70.37
C LYS A 199 20.21 74.41 69.80
N PRO A 200 19.59 75.54 69.44
CA PRO A 200 20.34 76.70 69.00
C PRO A 200 21.17 77.19 70.19
N GLY A 201 22.37 76.62 70.34
CA GLY A 201 23.47 77.28 71.03
C GLY A 201 23.81 78.55 70.25
N PRO A 202 24.47 79.53 70.90
CA PRO A 202 24.71 80.83 70.31
C PRO A 202 25.28 80.69 68.90
N SER A 203 24.65 81.40 67.96
CA SER A 203 24.92 81.31 66.52
C SER A 203 26.44 81.34 66.25
N PRO A 204 27.00 80.33 65.58
CA PRO A 204 28.40 80.39 65.17
C PRO A 204 28.58 81.60 64.25
N THR A 205 29.72 82.27 64.32
CA THR A 205 29.95 83.44 63.46
C THR A 205 29.88 83.05 61.97
N PRO A 206 29.47 83.95 61.05
CA PRO A 206 29.34 83.64 59.62
C PRO A 206 30.52 82.88 58.98
N PRO A 207 31.80 83.11 59.37
CA PRO A 207 32.94 82.35 58.82
C PRO A 207 33.02 80.90 59.30
N GLU A 208 32.54 80.59 60.52
CA GLU A 208 32.58 79.24 61.10
C GLU A 208 31.44 78.36 60.57
N GLN A 209 30.26 78.94 60.33
CA GLN A 209 29.14 78.22 59.71
C GLN A 209 29.47 77.76 58.29
N SER A 210 30.12 78.63 57.49
CA SER A 210 30.49 78.30 56.10
C SER A 210 31.44 77.11 56.04
N LYS A 211 32.44 77.05 56.93
CA LYS A 211 33.41 75.94 56.98
C LYS A 211 32.81 74.63 57.45
N VAL A 212 31.91 74.67 58.43
CA VAL A 212 31.25 73.46 58.94
C VAL A 212 30.25 72.91 57.92
N VAL A 213 29.55 73.79 57.18
CA VAL A 213 28.63 73.38 56.10
C VAL A 213 29.38 72.83 54.90
N GLU A 214 30.50 73.46 54.49
CA GLU A 214 31.37 72.92 53.41
C GLU A 214 31.93 71.54 53.78
N ALA A 215 32.50 71.39 54.99
CA ALA A 215 33.04 70.11 55.45
C ALA A 215 31.95 69.03 55.57
N ALA A 216 30.76 69.39 56.06
CA ALA A 216 29.63 68.46 56.11
C ALA A 216 29.13 68.07 54.70
N GLN A 217 29.11 69.01 53.75
CA GLN A 217 28.76 68.74 52.35
C GLN A 217 29.81 67.87 51.66
N GLU A 218 31.09 68.05 51.96
CA GLU A 218 32.19 67.24 51.45
C GLU A 218 32.09 65.79 51.95
N ILE A 219 31.86 65.59 53.25
CA ILE A 219 31.66 64.26 53.86
C ILE A 219 30.41 63.59 53.29
N ILE A 220 29.31 64.33 53.10
CA ILE A 220 28.09 63.79 52.48
C ILE A 220 28.32 63.42 51.00
N GLN A 221 29.07 64.23 50.24
CA GLN A 221 29.45 63.95 48.85
C GLN A 221 30.35 62.71 48.77
N GLU A 222 31.30 62.57 49.69
CA GLU A 222 32.20 61.42 49.75
C GLU A 222 31.46 60.14 50.13
N VAL A 223 30.54 60.19 51.10
CA VAL A 223 29.69 59.05 51.49
C VAL A 223 28.73 58.64 50.36
N ARG A 224 28.17 59.61 49.63
CA ARG A 224 27.35 59.35 48.44
C ARG A 224 28.16 58.71 47.31
N LYS A 225 29.39 59.18 47.05
CA LYS A 225 30.26 58.62 46.00
C LYS A 225 30.80 57.24 46.37
N SER A 226 31.24 57.02 47.60
CA SER A 226 32.00 55.82 47.98
C SER A 226 31.16 54.54 48.22
N ARG A 227 29.86 54.65 48.56
CA ARG A 227 28.99 53.47 48.79
C ARG A 227 27.84 53.31 47.78
N CYS A 228 27.25 54.42 47.30
CA CYS A 228 26.10 54.31 46.40
C CYS A 228 26.49 54.01 44.96
N ILE A 229 27.69 54.42 44.49
CA ILE A 229 28.12 54.13 43.11
C ILE A 229 28.32 52.62 42.91
N SER A 230 29.04 51.94 43.80
CA SER A 230 29.27 50.49 43.71
C SER A 230 27.97 49.68 43.74
N GLN A 231 27.02 50.06 44.62
CA GLN A 231 25.73 49.37 44.72
C GLN A 231 24.81 49.67 43.54
N ARG A 232 24.78 50.92 43.08
CA ARG A 232 24.06 51.31 41.87
C ARG A 232 24.62 50.60 40.63
N ASP A 233 25.94 50.51 40.49
CA ASP A 233 26.55 49.82 39.37
C ASP A 233 26.30 48.30 39.41
N LYS A 234 26.21 47.69 40.61
CA LYS A 234 25.76 46.30 40.77
C LYS A 234 24.28 46.13 40.39
N ALA A 235 23.41 47.05 40.82
CA ALA A 235 21.99 47.03 40.48
C ALA A 235 21.75 47.21 38.97
N VAL A 236 22.48 48.13 38.32
CA VAL A 236 22.42 48.37 36.86
C VAL A 236 22.89 47.13 36.09
N ARG A 237 24.02 46.52 36.47
CA ARG A 237 24.48 45.27 35.84
C ARG A 237 23.50 44.12 36.04
N GLY A 238 22.95 43.97 37.25
CA GLY A 238 21.92 42.96 37.52
C GLY A 238 20.66 43.17 36.68
N GLN A 239 20.29 44.42 36.42
CA GLN A 239 19.15 44.77 35.57
C GLN A 239 19.42 44.50 34.07
N GLU A 240 20.62 44.78 33.58
CA GLU A 240 21.05 44.43 32.21
C GLU A 240 21.08 42.91 32.00
N GLU A 241 21.58 42.16 32.98
CA GLU A 241 21.56 40.68 32.97
C GLU A 241 20.13 40.14 32.97
N ALA A 242 19.25 40.68 33.81
CA ALA A 242 17.83 40.31 33.86
C ALA A 242 17.10 40.61 32.54
N HIS A 243 17.38 41.75 31.92
CA HIS A 243 16.80 42.10 30.62
C HIS A 243 17.30 41.20 29.48
N THR A 244 18.59 40.85 29.51
CA THR A 244 19.18 39.90 28.55
C THR A 244 18.55 38.52 28.69
N LEU A 245 18.33 38.08 29.92
CA LEU A 245 17.67 36.81 30.21
C LEU A 245 16.21 36.81 29.72
N LEU A 246 15.44 37.86 30.01
CA LEU A 246 14.06 38.02 29.53
C LEU A 246 13.96 38.00 28.00
N ASN A 247 14.88 38.65 27.30
CA ASN A 247 14.91 38.59 25.84
C ASN A 247 15.23 37.19 25.31
N THR A 248 16.08 36.45 26.02
CA THR A 248 16.40 35.05 25.70
C THR A 248 15.17 34.15 25.92
N ILE A 249 14.46 34.32 27.03
CA ILE A 249 13.18 33.64 27.32
C ILE A 249 12.17 33.93 26.23
N ARG A 250 12.02 35.21 25.85
CA ARG A 250 11.07 35.63 24.82
C ARG A 250 11.37 35.01 23.46
N LYS A 251 12.65 34.87 23.09
CA LYS A 251 13.05 34.17 21.86
C LYS A 251 12.77 32.68 21.92
N ALA A 252 13.05 32.03 23.05
CA ALA A 252 12.78 30.60 23.25
C ALA A 252 11.27 30.27 23.29
N THR A 253 10.44 31.22 23.72
CA THR A 253 8.97 31.07 23.84
C THR A 253 8.18 31.59 22.65
N ALA A 254 8.83 32.27 21.68
CA ALA A 254 8.23 32.76 20.44
C ALA A 254 7.85 31.59 19.52
N GLY A 255 6.75 30.90 19.87
CA GLY A 255 6.23 29.74 19.14
C GLY A 255 5.34 28.82 19.98
N ARG A 256 5.31 28.95 21.31
CA ARG A 256 4.46 28.10 22.19
C ARG A 256 3.77 28.94 23.26
N PRO A 257 2.46 29.25 23.11
CA PRO A 257 1.73 29.94 24.16
C PRO A 257 1.35 28.92 25.25
N SER A 258 2.18 28.83 26.31
CA SER A 258 1.74 28.23 27.59
C SER A 258 1.28 29.34 28.53
N ASP A 259 0.25 29.06 29.34
CA ASP A 259 -0.27 29.99 30.34
C ASP A 259 0.77 30.38 31.41
N ASP A 260 1.82 29.57 31.60
CA ASP A 260 2.96 29.88 32.48
C ASP A 260 3.79 31.08 31.97
N VAL A 261 3.85 31.29 30.65
CA VAL A 261 4.58 32.42 30.04
C VAL A 261 3.86 33.75 30.34
N LYS A 262 2.54 33.73 30.51
CA LYS A 262 1.75 34.93 30.89
C LYS A 262 2.09 35.44 32.29
N ALA A 263 2.49 34.56 33.22
CA ALA A 263 2.89 34.96 34.57
C ALA A 263 4.24 35.70 34.56
N VAL A 264 5.19 35.27 33.72
CA VAL A 264 6.50 35.93 33.54
C VAL A 264 6.34 37.33 32.93
N PHE A 265 5.40 37.51 31.99
CA PHE A 265 5.12 38.84 31.43
C PHE A 265 4.57 39.83 32.47
N ARG A 266 3.80 39.37 33.46
CA ARG A 266 3.29 40.23 34.55
C ARG A 266 4.38 40.66 35.54
N LEU A 267 5.40 39.84 35.76
CA LEU A 267 6.58 40.21 36.56
C LEU A 267 7.44 41.28 35.86
N SER A 268 7.56 41.21 34.53
CA SER A 268 8.25 42.23 33.72
C SER A 268 7.61 43.63 33.84
N ASP A 269 6.28 43.71 33.89
CA ASP A 269 5.59 45.00 34.04
C ASP A 269 5.72 45.57 35.47
N GLY A 270 5.88 44.72 36.49
CA GLY A 270 6.17 45.14 37.87
C GLY A 270 7.58 45.73 38.05
N LEU A 271 8.58 45.20 37.33
CA LEU A 271 9.97 45.68 37.37
C LEU A 271 10.16 47.06 36.70
N ARG A 272 9.21 47.52 35.89
CA ARG A 272 9.22 48.86 35.26
C ARG A 272 8.89 49.98 36.26
N VAL A 273 8.35 49.65 37.44
CA VAL A 273 7.98 50.61 38.48
C VAL A 273 9.19 51.06 39.32
N VAL A 274 10.29 50.29 39.32
CA VAL A 274 11.52 50.65 40.06
C VAL A 274 12.34 51.73 39.31
N SER A 275 12.04 51.97 38.03
CA SER A 275 12.71 52.97 37.19
C SER A 275 12.17 54.41 37.32
N GLN A 276 11.16 54.63 38.17
CA GLN A 276 10.51 55.95 38.34
C GLN A 276 10.73 56.61 39.70
N VAL A 277 11.62 56.09 40.54
CA VAL A 277 12.07 56.81 41.75
C VAL A 277 13.28 57.67 41.40
N ASP A 278 13.02 58.77 40.70
CA ASP A 278 13.94 59.91 40.55
C ASP A 278 13.12 61.20 40.64
N VAL A 279 13.10 61.82 41.84
CA VAL A 279 13.36 63.24 42.19
C VAL A 279 13.16 63.40 43.70
#